data_AF-A0A6B1F5M5-F1
#
_entry.id   AF-A0A6B1F5M5-F1
#
_cell.length_a   1.000
_cell.length_b   1.000
_cell.length_c   1.000
_cell.angle_alpha   90.00
_cell.angle_beta   90.00
_cell.angle_gamma   90.00
#
_symmetry.space_group_name_H-M   'P 1'
#
loop_
_entity.id
_entity.type
_entity.pdbx_description
1 polymer ?
#
loop_
_entity_poly.entity_id
_entity_poly.type
_entity_poly.pdbx_seq_one_letter_code
_entity_poly.pdbx_strand_id
1 'polypeptide(L)'
;MCLTGTATRGTDYTLDSSFNFDNNGCFTVNYPANLLAPASVTIAVTGDTAMEPDETVIATLKRKSNTPANVVISSSEGSATYTILNDDNNPPTGSLTITGTATQGQTLTTNTSGIADADGLGTFNYQWKRGGTSISGATPSTYMLVQADVGQTITVTVSWTDGIGTAESLTSTATGAVQVPAPAKPTGFTATAGSAQVTLAWTNPRQH
;
A
#
# COMPACT_ATOMS: atom_id res chain seq x y z
N MET A 1 5.79 5.40 40.10
CA MET A 1 5.35 4.95 38.76
C MET A 1 6.58 4.53 38.01
N CYS A 2 6.57 3.37 37.39
CA CYS A 2 7.66 2.89 36.53
C CYS A 2 7.14 2.76 35.10
N LEU A 3 7.96 3.18 34.14
CA LEU A 3 7.70 2.98 32.72
C LEU A 3 8.64 1.90 32.21
N THR A 4 8.05 0.93 31.52
CA THR A 4 8.75 -0.22 30.93
C THR A 4 8.11 -0.54 29.59
N GLY A 5 8.66 -1.47 28.83
CA GLY A 5 8.15 -1.86 27.52
C GLY A 5 9.28 -1.83 26.49
N THR A 6 8.91 -1.74 25.23
CA THR A 6 9.88 -1.65 24.12
C THR A 6 10.18 -0.20 23.74
N ALA A 7 9.22 0.70 23.95
CA ALA A 7 9.35 2.11 23.59
C ALA A 7 10.49 2.81 24.34
N THR A 8 11.26 3.61 23.61
CA THR A 8 12.43 4.35 24.07
C THR A 8 12.07 5.80 24.45
N ARG A 9 12.58 6.24 25.60
CA ARG A 9 12.33 7.60 26.11
C ARG A 9 13.13 8.63 25.30
N GLY A 10 12.46 9.68 24.84
CA GLY A 10 13.05 10.79 24.10
C GLY A 10 12.96 10.66 22.58
N THR A 11 12.71 9.44 22.08
CA THR A 11 12.30 9.15 20.70
C THR A 11 10.79 8.95 20.66
N ASP A 12 10.29 7.91 21.33
CA ASP A 12 8.91 7.42 21.08
C ASP A 12 7.91 8.07 22.05
N TYR A 13 8.40 8.46 23.22
CA TYR A 13 7.63 9.26 24.17
C TYR A 13 8.49 10.26 24.95
N THR A 14 7.85 11.36 25.31
CA THR A 14 8.37 12.39 26.20
C THR A 14 7.44 12.58 27.39
N LEU A 15 8.01 13.16 28.45
CA LEU A 15 7.29 13.45 29.68
C LEU A 15 7.55 14.87 30.08
N ASP A 16 6.60 15.44 30.81
CA ASP A 16 6.79 16.71 31.48
C ASP A 16 8.10 16.68 32.28
N SER A 17 8.92 17.71 32.07
CA SER A 17 10.15 18.01 32.80
C SER A 17 10.00 18.01 34.32
N SER A 18 8.77 18.12 34.84
CA SER A 18 8.46 18.01 36.27
C SER A 18 8.66 16.60 36.85
N PHE A 19 8.78 15.57 36.02
CA PHE A 19 9.03 14.19 36.45
C PHE A 19 10.49 13.76 36.27
N ASN A 20 11.18 13.58 37.40
CA ASN A 20 12.56 13.06 37.43
C ASN A 20 12.57 11.53 37.59
N PHE A 21 13.05 10.83 36.57
CA PHE A 21 13.26 9.38 36.59
C PHE A 21 14.54 9.01 37.31
N ASP A 22 14.49 7.91 38.07
CA ASP A 22 15.68 7.20 38.51
C ASP A 22 16.27 6.34 37.39
N ASN A 23 17.44 5.76 37.64
CA ASN A 23 18.14 4.91 36.68
C ASN A 23 17.39 3.62 36.32
N ASN A 24 16.28 3.32 37.01
CA ASN A 24 15.46 2.14 36.76
C ASN A 24 14.18 2.46 35.98
N GLY A 25 14.04 3.68 35.43
CA GLY A 25 12.85 4.06 34.69
C GLY A 25 11.63 4.31 35.59
N CYS A 26 11.84 4.63 36.87
CA CYS A 26 10.78 4.96 37.81
C CYS A 26 10.85 6.41 38.30
N PHE A 27 9.69 7.01 38.60
CA PHE A 27 9.59 8.31 39.27
C PHE A 27 8.50 8.28 40.34
N THR A 28 8.56 9.23 41.28
CA THR A 28 7.57 9.34 42.34
C THR A 28 6.46 10.30 41.92
N VAL A 29 5.21 9.86 42.02
CA VAL A 29 4.03 10.73 41.92
C VAL A 29 3.54 11.00 43.33
N ASN A 30 3.49 12.28 43.71
CA ASN A 30 3.02 12.70 45.02
C ASN A 30 1.58 13.20 44.90
N TYR A 31 0.68 12.65 45.71
CA TYR A 31 -0.70 13.11 45.80
C TYR A 31 -0.93 13.83 47.13
N PRO A 32 -1.69 14.94 47.15
CA PRO A 32 -2.08 15.59 48.39
C PRO A 32 -3.00 14.67 49.19
N ALA A 33 -2.91 14.74 50.53
CA ALA A 33 -3.70 13.90 51.44
C ALA A 33 -5.23 14.06 51.26
N ASN A 34 -5.67 15.20 50.72
CA ASN A 34 -7.07 15.54 50.49
C ASN A 34 -7.40 15.53 48.99
N LEU A 35 -6.95 14.51 48.25
CA LEU A 35 -7.27 14.41 46.83
C LEU A 35 -8.79 14.15 46.66
N LEU A 36 -9.54 15.21 46.35
CA LEU A 36 -11.00 15.17 46.19
C LEU A 36 -11.45 14.84 44.76
N ALA A 37 -10.53 14.82 43.79
CA ALA A 37 -10.78 14.56 42.39
C ALA A 37 -9.75 13.55 41.84
N PRO A 38 -10.08 12.74 40.81
CA PRO A 38 -9.10 11.84 40.20
C PRO A 38 -7.88 12.62 39.69
N ALA A 39 -6.69 12.09 39.95
CA ALA A 39 -5.44 12.63 39.43
C ALA A 39 -4.96 11.82 38.22
N SER A 40 -4.41 12.50 37.23
CA SER A 40 -3.86 11.89 36.01
C SER A 40 -2.40 12.27 35.82
N VAL A 41 -1.66 11.37 35.17
CA VAL A 41 -0.33 11.65 34.60
C VAL A 41 -0.45 11.45 33.10
N THR A 42 -0.09 12.46 32.31
CA THR A 42 -0.11 12.38 30.86
C THR A 42 1.29 12.08 30.35
N ILE A 43 1.41 11.06 29.51
CA ILE A 43 2.63 10.73 28.77
C ILE A 43 2.41 11.21 27.35
N ALA A 44 3.27 12.09 26.85
CA ALA A 44 3.19 12.55 25.47
C ALA A 44 3.91 11.53 24.59
N VAL A 45 3.19 10.84 23.73
CA VAL A 45 3.78 9.98 22.69
C VAL A 45 4.21 10.91 21.56
N THR A 46 5.48 10.85 21.19
CA THR A 46 6.07 11.75 20.18
C THR A 46 5.91 11.19 18.76
N GLY A 47 5.44 9.95 18.63
CA GLY A 47 5.38 9.22 17.36
C GLY A 47 6.71 8.53 17.06
N ASP A 48 6.66 7.60 16.12
CA ASP A 48 7.84 6.87 15.66
C ASP A 48 8.76 7.83 14.87
N THR A 49 10.06 7.72 15.07
CA THR A 49 11.06 8.57 14.39
C THR A 49 12.01 7.78 13.49
N ALA A 50 11.83 6.45 13.42
CA ALA A 50 12.59 5.54 12.57
C ALA A 50 11.74 4.30 12.21
N MET A 51 12.12 3.53 11.18
CA MET A 51 11.33 2.36 10.80
C MET A 51 11.42 1.25 11.86
N GLU A 52 10.51 1.26 12.83
CA GLU A 52 10.50 0.42 14.02
C GLU A 52 9.19 -0.40 14.09
N PRO A 53 9.18 -1.59 14.72
CA PRO A 53 7.94 -2.36 14.90
C PRO A 53 7.03 -1.72 15.97
N ASP A 54 5.75 -2.11 16.02
CA ASP A 54 4.82 -1.72 17.10
C ASP A 54 5.49 -1.80 18.48
N GLU A 55 5.44 -0.69 19.22
CA GLU A 55 6.07 -0.57 20.51
C GLU A 55 5.07 -0.42 21.65
N THR A 56 5.49 -0.74 22.86
CA THR A 56 4.63 -0.62 24.04
C THR A 56 5.23 0.26 25.11
N VAL A 57 4.39 1.14 25.67
CA VAL A 57 4.63 1.83 26.93
C VAL A 57 3.74 1.18 27.99
N ILE A 58 4.37 0.56 28.99
CA ILE A 58 3.71 -0.06 30.14
C ILE A 58 3.98 0.81 31.35
N ALA A 59 2.93 1.44 31.89
CA ALA A 59 2.99 2.24 33.09
C ALA A 59 2.48 1.46 34.30
N THR A 60 3.38 1.17 35.26
CA THR A 60 3.02 0.50 36.50
C THR A 60 3.07 1.47 37.69
N LEU A 61 1.96 1.55 38.42
CA LEU A 61 1.85 2.24 39.70
C LEU A 61 2.06 1.23 40.81
N LYS A 62 3.03 1.51 41.68
CA LYS A 62 3.30 0.75 42.90
C LYS A 62 3.28 1.68 44.09
N ARG A 63 2.73 1.21 45.22
CA ARG A 63 2.84 1.94 46.49
C ARG A 63 4.30 2.01 46.91
N LYS A 64 4.68 3.14 47.51
CA LYS A 64 6.00 3.28 48.12
C LYS A 64 6.06 2.37 49.35
N SER A 65 7.11 1.54 49.44
CA SER A 65 7.25 0.50 50.47
C SER A 65 7.24 1.04 51.91
N ASN A 66 7.41 2.35 52.12
CA ASN A 66 7.42 3.03 53.41
C ASN A 66 6.23 3.99 53.63
N THR A 67 5.07 3.73 52.99
CA THR A 67 3.85 4.53 53.23
C THR A 67 3.34 4.29 54.66
N PRO A 68 3.12 5.34 55.48
CA PRO A 68 2.59 5.20 56.84
C PRO A 68 1.27 4.41 56.87
N ALA A 69 1.08 3.57 57.89
CA ALA A 69 -0.04 2.63 58.00
C ALA A 69 -1.45 3.28 58.02
N ASN A 70 -1.52 4.60 58.25
CA ASN A 70 -2.76 5.36 58.29
C ASN A 70 -3.22 5.91 56.92
N VAL A 71 -2.53 5.60 55.83
CA VAL A 71 -2.95 5.96 54.46
C VAL A 71 -3.67 4.78 53.81
N VAL A 72 -5.00 4.87 53.67
CA VAL A 72 -5.81 3.86 52.98
C VAL A 72 -5.74 4.09 51.47
N ILE A 73 -4.99 3.25 50.75
CA ILE A 73 -4.95 3.20 49.28
C ILE A 73 -5.67 1.91 48.86
N SER A 74 -6.80 2.04 48.17
CA SER A 74 -7.71 0.93 47.85
C SER A 74 -7.22 0.00 46.74
N SER A 75 -6.22 0.39 45.95
CA SER A 75 -5.51 -0.48 45.01
C SER A 75 -3.99 -0.38 45.22
N SER A 76 -3.34 -1.50 45.56
CA SER A 76 -1.91 -1.52 45.87
C SER A 76 -1.02 -1.44 44.63
N GLU A 77 -1.58 -1.79 43.47
CA GLU A 77 -0.91 -1.81 42.18
C GLU A 77 -1.94 -1.56 41.06
N GLY A 78 -1.50 -0.89 40.00
CA GLY A 78 -2.28 -0.70 38.77
C GLY A 78 -1.32 -0.65 37.59
N SER A 79 -1.73 -1.20 36.45
CA SER A 79 -0.98 -1.13 35.20
C SER A 79 -1.86 -0.59 34.09
N ALA A 80 -1.29 0.26 33.26
CA ALA A 80 -1.88 0.69 31.99
C ALA A 80 -0.85 0.44 30.89
N THR A 81 -1.33 0.00 29.73
CA THR A 81 -0.51 -0.24 28.55
C THR A 81 -1.03 0.63 27.42
N TYR A 82 -0.12 1.27 26.71
CA TYR A 82 -0.38 1.94 25.44
C TYR A 82 0.54 1.35 24.38
N THR A 83 -0.01 0.99 23.23
CA THR A 83 0.77 0.58 22.06
C THR A 83 0.96 1.79 21.16
N ILE A 84 2.21 2.12 20.88
CA ILE A 84 2.59 3.05 19.83
C ILE A 84 2.60 2.22 18.54
N LEU A 85 1.67 2.53 17.64
CA LEU A 85 1.60 1.83 16.36
C LEU A 85 2.73 2.33 15.47
N ASN A 86 3.38 1.42 14.75
CA ASN A 86 4.26 1.81 13.66
C ASN A 86 3.45 2.57 12.60
N ASP A 87 3.83 3.81 12.30
CA ASP A 87 3.24 4.64 11.24
C ASP A 87 4.21 4.88 10.07
N ASP A 88 5.37 4.22 10.08
CA ASP A 88 6.33 4.29 8.98
C ASP A 88 5.88 3.47 7.77
N ASN A 89 5.99 4.11 6.60
CA ASN A 89 5.63 3.52 5.32
C ASN A 89 6.65 2.48 4.83
N ASN A 90 6.17 1.28 4.56
CA ASN A 90 6.87 0.22 3.86
C ASN A 90 6.66 0.36 2.35
N PRO A 91 7.73 0.38 1.53
CA PRO A 91 7.56 0.49 0.09
C PRO A 91 6.94 -0.80 -0.49
N PRO A 92 6.08 -0.69 -1.50
CA PRO A 92 5.44 -1.84 -2.11
C PRO A 92 6.45 -2.72 -2.86
N THR A 93 6.17 -4.01 -2.87
CA THR A 93 7.03 -5.04 -3.46
C THR A 93 6.32 -5.83 -4.55
N GLY A 94 7.11 -6.64 -5.27
CA GLY A 94 6.60 -7.53 -6.30
C GLY A 94 6.48 -6.86 -7.67
N SER A 95 5.49 -7.25 -8.48
CA SER A 95 5.38 -6.76 -9.85
C SER A 95 3.95 -6.62 -10.37
N LEU A 96 3.74 -5.55 -11.14
CA LEU A 96 2.57 -5.35 -11.98
C LEU A 96 2.86 -5.90 -13.39
N THR A 97 2.05 -6.83 -13.87
CA THR A 97 2.23 -7.41 -15.21
C THR A 97 1.03 -7.15 -16.11
N ILE A 98 1.25 -7.19 -17.43
CA ILE A 98 0.19 -7.11 -18.44
C ILE A 98 0.06 -8.50 -19.09
N THR A 99 -1.16 -8.97 -19.22
CA THR A 99 -1.52 -10.18 -19.97
C THR A 99 -2.32 -9.82 -21.23
N GLY A 100 -2.33 -10.72 -22.21
CA GLY A 100 -2.95 -10.49 -23.52
C GLY A 100 -1.91 -10.36 -24.64
N THR A 101 -2.39 -10.27 -25.88
CA THR A 101 -1.54 -10.15 -27.07
C THR A 101 -1.48 -8.70 -27.51
N ALA A 102 -0.26 -8.18 -27.74
CA ALA A 102 -0.05 -6.83 -28.27
C ALA A 102 -0.38 -6.76 -29.77
N THR A 103 -1.66 -6.90 -30.11
CA THR A 103 -2.18 -6.81 -31.47
C THR A 103 -3.41 -5.91 -31.46
N GLN A 104 -3.53 -5.00 -32.43
CA GLN A 104 -4.69 -4.13 -32.57
C GLN A 104 -6.02 -4.91 -32.49
N GLY A 105 -6.99 -4.35 -31.78
CA GLY A 105 -8.28 -4.99 -31.53
C GLY A 105 -8.27 -6.08 -30.45
N GLN A 106 -7.10 -6.47 -29.93
CA GLN A 106 -7.00 -7.33 -28.75
C GLN A 106 -7.05 -6.52 -27.45
N THR A 107 -7.45 -7.18 -26.38
CA THR A 107 -7.52 -6.59 -25.04
C THR A 107 -6.30 -7.00 -24.23
N LEU A 108 -5.65 -6.00 -23.62
CA LEU A 108 -4.66 -6.18 -22.57
C LEU A 108 -5.33 -6.10 -21.20
N THR A 109 -4.88 -6.93 -20.27
CA THR A 109 -5.44 -7.01 -18.91
C THR A 109 -4.32 -6.89 -17.89
N THR A 110 -4.49 -6.00 -16.90
CA THR A 110 -3.56 -5.89 -15.78
C THR A 110 -3.64 -7.11 -14.87
N ASN A 111 -2.49 -7.60 -14.42
CA ASN A 111 -2.40 -8.58 -13.36
C ASN A 111 -1.64 -7.98 -12.17
N THR A 112 -2.38 -7.73 -11.09
CA THR A 112 -1.93 -7.15 -9.83
C THR A 112 -1.66 -8.21 -8.75
N SER A 113 -1.84 -9.51 -9.04
CA SER A 113 -1.70 -10.58 -8.04
C SER A 113 -0.29 -10.72 -7.48
N GLY A 114 0.71 -10.15 -8.17
CA GLY A 114 2.10 -10.13 -7.74
C GLY A 114 2.48 -8.89 -6.95
N ILE A 115 1.56 -7.96 -6.67
CA ILE A 115 1.81 -6.77 -5.85
C ILE A 115 1.57 -7.14 -4.38
N ALA A 116 2.51 -6.77 -3.51
CA ALA A 116 2.38 -6.95 -2.08
C ALA A 116 2.89 -5.72 -1.34
N ASP A 117 2.26 -5.43 -0.22
CA ASP A 117 2.59 -4.30 0.64
C ASP A 117 2.34 -4.72 2.10
N ALA A 118 3.30 -4.43 2.98
CA ALA A 118 3.22 -4.79 4.39
C ALA A 118 2.21 -3.92 5.14
N ASP A 119 2.02 -2.67 4.70
CA ASP A 119 1.04 -1.74 5.26
C ASP A 119 -0.37 -1.95 4.68
N GLY A 120 -0.49 -2.96 3.79
CA GLY A 120 -1.73 -3.34 3.15
C GLY A 120 -1.96 -2.65 1.81
N LEU A 121 -2.86 -3.23 1.02
CA LEU A 121 -3.18 -2.72 -0.31
C LEU A 121 -4.50 -1.97 -0.31
N GLY A 122 -4.50 -0.84 -1.02
CA GLY A 122 -5.68 -0.05 -1.28
C GLY A 122 -6.49 -0.48 -2.50
N THR A 123 -7.49 0.34 -2.84
CA THR A 123 -8.17 0.23 -4.12
C THR A 123 -7.25 0.70 -5.25
N PHE A 124 -7.07 -0.16 -6.25
CA PHE A 124 -6.24 0.15 -7.41
C PHE A 124 -6.91 1.09 -8.41
N ASN A 125 -6.18 2.13 -8.81
CA ASN A 125 -6.48 3.02 -9.92
C ASN A 125 -5.47 2.80 -11.04
N TYR A 126 -5.92 2.79 -12.29
CA TYR A 126 -5.06 2.49 -13.44
C TYR A 126 -4.91 3.69 -14.36
N GLN A 127 -3.77 3.77 -15.03
CA GLN A 127 -3.55 4.65 -16.16
C GLN A 127 -2.70 3.94 -17.21
N TRP A 128 -3.31 3.65 -18.36
CA TRP A 128 -2.59 3.09 -19.50
C TRP A 128 -1.79 4.17 -20.23
N LYS A 129 -0.62 3.79 -20.76
CA LYS A 129 0.31 4.67 -21.46
C LYS A 129 0.72 4.05 -22.79
N ARG A 130 0.78 4.87 -23.82
CA ARG A 130 1.28 4.55 -25.17
C ARG A 130 2.63 5.24 -25.36
N GLY A 131 3.69 4.47 -25.61
CA GLY A 131 5.03 5.03 -25.81
C GLY A 131 5.47 5.95 -24.65
N GLY A 132 5.06 5.62 -23.42
CA GLY A 132 5.33 6.41 -22.21
C GLY A 132 4.35 7.56 -21.93
N THR A 133 3.46 7.90 -22.87
CA THR A 133 2.48 8.99 -22.69
C THR A 133 1.12 8.45 -22.26
N SER A 134 0.49 9.07 -21.26
CA SER A 134 -0.85 8.66 -20.77
C SER A 134 -1.90 8.73 -21.89
N ILE A 135 -2.70 7.67 -21.98
CA ILE A 135 -3.84 7.60 -22.89
C ILE A 135 -5.06 8.15 -22.15
N SER A 136 -5.60 9.27 -22.64
CA SER A 136 -6.73 9.95 -22.00
C SER A 136 -7.93 9.02 -21.81
N GLY A 137 -8.42 8.92 -20.58
CA GLY A 137 -9.58 8.09 -20.20
C GLY A 137 -9.31 6.59 -20.09
N ALA A 138 -8.09 6.12 -20.35
CA ALA A 138 -7.73 4.71 -20.22
C ALA A 138 -7.39 4.37 -18.75
N THR A 139 -8.42 4.29 -17.93
CA THR A 139 -8.38 4.00 -16.49
C THR A 139 -8.95 2.64 -16.03
N PRO A 140 -9.64 1.84 -16.87
CA PRO A 140 -10.02 0.47 -16.48
C PRO A 140 -8.80 -0.46 -16.32
N SER A 141 -8.99 -1.59 -15.63
CA SER A 141 -7.99 -2.67 -15.51
C SER A 141 -7.73 -3.41 -16.83
N THR A 142 -8.50 -3.10 -17.88
CA THR A 142 -8.32 -3.63 -19.23
C THR A 142 -8.23 -2.49 -20.24
N TYR A 143 -7.53 -2.76 -21.34
CA TYR A 143 -7.36 -1.81 -22.44
C TYR A 143 -7.45 -2.51 -23.79
N MET A 144 -8.42 -2.11 -24.61
CA MET A 144 -8.53 -2.60 -25.98
C MET A 144 -7.61 -1.78 -26.88
N LEU A 145 -6.69 -2.47 -27.55
CA LEU A 145 -5.71 -1.86 -28.44
C LEU A 145 -6.39 -1.29 -29.69
N VAL A 146 -6.03 -0.06 -30.05
CA VAL A 146 -6.55 0.67 -31.19
C VAL A 146 -5.46 0.91 -32.25
N GLN A 147 -5.85 1.40 -33.42
CA GLN A 147 -4.93 1.67 -34.53
C GLN A 147 -3.77 2.60 -34.12
N ALA A 148 -4.03 3.58 -33.27
CA ALA A 148 -3.02 4.53 -32.82
C ALA A 148 -1.95 3.92 -31.90
N ASP A 149 -2.18 2.70 -31.38
CA ASP A 149 -1.19 1.95 -30.60
C ASP A 149 -0.20 1.18 -31.47
N VAL A 150 -0.52 0.92 -32.75
CA VAL A 150 0.32 0.12 -33.65
C VAL A 150 1.73 0.68 -33.74
N GLY A 151 2.73 -0.19 -33.55
CA GLY A 151 4.15 0.17 -33.50
C GLY A 151 4.62 0.75 -32.17
N GLN A 152 3.72 1.04 -31.23
CA GLN A 152 4.06 1.54 -29.90
C GLN A 152 4.09 0.41 -28.89
N THR A 153 4.85 0.59 -27.81
CA THR A 153 4.73 -0.24 -26.61
C THR A 153 3.65 0.32 -25.69
N ILE A 154 3.03 -0.57 -24.92
CA ILE A 154 2.02 -0.22 -23.93
C ILE A 154 2.56 -0.52 -22.54
N THR A 155 2.31 0.39 -21.60
CA THR A 155 2.56 0.21 -20.17
C THR A 155 1.31 0.61 -19.40
N VAL A 156 1.21 0.16 -18.16
CA VAL A 156 0.17 0.60 -17.23
C VAL A 156 0.81 0.97 -15.90
N THR A 157 0.41 2.11 -15.35
CA THR A 157 0.72 2.47 -13.96
C THR A 157 -0.51 2.17 -13.12
N VAL A 158 -0.33 1.45 -12.02
CA VAL A 158 -1.35 1.29 -10.98
C VAL A 158 -0.96 2.13 -9.78
N SER A 159 -1.94 2.76 -9.14
CA SER A 159 -1.76 3.61 -7.96
C SER A 159 -2.84 3.33 -6.92
N TRP A 160 -2.50 3.41 -5.64
CA TRP A 160 -3.41 3.16 -4.53
C TRP A 160 -3.01 3.97 -3.30
N THR A 161 -3.87 3.96 -2.30
CA THR A 161 -3.57 4.42 -0.95
C THR A 161 -3.58 3.20 -0.03
N ASP A 162 -2.49 2.93 0.67
CA ASP A 162 -2.34 1.75 1.54
C ASP A 162 -3.20 1.83 2.81
N GLY A 163 -2.98 0.89 3.75
CA GLY A 163 -3.72 0.82 5.01
C GLY A 163 -3.40 1.91 6.03
N ILE A 164 -2.27 2.63 5.87
CA ILE A 164 -1.85 3.73 6.77
C ILE A 164 -2.06 5.12 6.14
N GLY A 165 -2.45 5.18 4.86
CA GLY A 165 -2.78 6.41 4.16
C GLY A 165 -1.72 6.92 3.20
N THR A 166 -0.66 6.16 2.94
CA THR A 166 0.41 6.55 2.00
C THR A 166 -0.03 6.30 0.55
N ALA A 167 0.29 7.24 -0.33
CA ALA A 167 0.02 7.11 -1.76
C ALA A 167 1.15 6.35 -2.46
N GLU A 168 0.81 5.20 -3.04
CA GLU A 168 1.75 4.27 -3.65
C GLU A 168 1.47 4.03 -5.13
N SER A 169 2.50 3.60 -5.87
CA SER A 169 2.33 3.25 -7.29
C SER A 169 3.38 2.28 -7.84
N LEU A 170 2.97 1.48 -8.82
CA LEU A 170 3.86 0.62 -9.60
C LEU A 170 3.54 0.75 -11.09
N THR A 171 4.58 0.66 -11.93
CA THR A 171 4.43 0.64 -13.39
C THR A 171 4.86 -0.71 -13.94
N SER A 172 4.06 -1.26 -14.85
CA SER A 172 4.36 -2.53 -15.50
C SER A 172 5.62 -2.46 -16.36
N THR A 173 6.19 -3.61 -16.67
CA THR A 173 7.07 -3.73 -17.83
C THR A 173 6.29 -3.38 -19.10
N ALA A 174 6.99 -2.87 -20.11
CA ALA A 174 6.39 -2.55 -21.40
C ALA A 174 6.07 -3.84 -22.17
N THR A 175 4.94 -3.83 -22.89
CA THR A 175 4.66 -4.87 -23.88
C THR A 175 5.67 -4.80 -25.03
N GLY A 176 5.69 -5.84 -25.87
CA GLY A 176 6.21 -5.69 -27.23
C GLY A 176 5.44 -4.62 -28.01
N ALA A 177 6.01 -4.16 -29.12
CA ALA A 177 5.32 -3.22 -30.01
C ALA A 177 4.02 -3.83 -30.52
N VAL A 178 2.94 -3.05 -30.53
CA VAL A 178 1.63 -3.51 -30.99
C VAL A 178 1.66 -3.80 -32.48
N GLN A 179 1.20 -4.99 -32.86
CA GLN A 179 1.15 -5.45 -34.24
C GLN A 179 -0.23 -5.17 -34.86
N VAL A 180 -0.26 -5.06 -36.19
CA VAL A 180 -1.53 -5.16 -36.94
C VAL A 180 -1.98 -6.63 -36.96
N PRO A 181 -3.30 -6.90 -36.95
CA PRO A 181 -3.79 -8.27 -37.04
C PRO A 181 -3.42 -8.85 -38.41
N ALA A 182 -3.18 -10.16 -38.46
CA ALA A 182 -3.03 -10.82 -39.75
C ALA A 182 -4.34 -10.67 -40.57
N PRO A 183 -4.24 -10.44 -41.89
CA PRO A 183 -5.40 -10.48 -42.77
C PRO A 183 -6.19 -11.77 -42.58
N ALA A 184 -7.51 -11.67 -42.52
CA ALA A 184 -8.34 -12.87 -42.53
C ALA A 184 -8.11 -13.66 -43.83
N LYS A 185 -8.26 -14.99 -43.75
CA LYS A 185 -8.12 -15.88 -44.91
C LYS A 185 -9.16 -15.50 -45.98
N PRO A 186 -8.77 -15.42 -47.28
CA PRO A 186 -9.73 -15.27 -48.37
C PRO A 186 -10.77 -16.38 -48.40
N THR A 187 -12.01 -16.04 -48.78
CA THR A 187 -13.13 -16.98 -48.90
C THR A 187 -13.66 -17.05 -50.33
N GLY A 188 -14.55 -18.00 -50.63
CA GLY A 188 -15.18 -18.10 -51.96
C GLY A 188 -14.20 -18.42 -53.08
N PHE A 189 -13.15 -19.19 -52.79
CA PHE A 189 -12.18 -19.61 -53.79
C PHE A 189 -12.86 -20.52 -54.83
N THR A 190 -12.93 -20.06 -56.07
CA THR A 190 -13.51 -20.82 -57.19
C THR A 190 -12.53 -20.87 -58.36
N ALA A 191 -12.59 -21.99 -59.09
CA ALA A 191 -11.86 -22.19 -60.33
C ALA A 191 -12.86 -22.48 -61.44
N THR A 192 -12.87 -21.67 -62.49
CA THR A 192 -13.74 -21.85 -63.66
C THR A 192 -12.90 -22.19 -64.86
N ALA A 193 -13.16 -23.34 -65.48
CA ALA A 193 -12.48 -23.76 -66.70
C ALA A 193 -12.94 -22.90 -67.90
N GLY A 194 -11.97 -22.42 -68.67
CA GLY A 194 -12.18 -21.77 -69.96
C GLY A 194 -11.49 -22.55 -71.08
N SER A 195 -11.70 -22.13 -72.33
CA SER A 195 -10.98 -22.72 -73.46
C SER A 195 -9.50 -22.32 -73.36
N ALA A 196 -8.63 -23.30 -73.09
CA ALA A 196 -7.18 -23.16 -72.88
C ALA A 196 -6.72 -22.33 -71.66
N GLN A 197 -7.61 -21.96 -70.73
CA GLN A 197 -7.28 -21.20 -69.51
C GLN A 197 -8.14 -21.64 -68.31
N VAL A 198 -7.72 -21.27 -67.09
CA VAL A 198 -8.50 -21.39 -65.86
C VAL A 198 -8.55 -20.03 -65.18
N THR A 199 -9.74 -19.58 -64.79
CA THR A 199 -9.92 -18.36 -63.99
C THR A 199 -10.05 -18.73 -62.53
N LEU A 200 -9.23 -18.12 -61.67
CA LEU A 200 -9.32 -18.22 -60.21
C LEU A 200 -9.95 -16.95 -59.66
N ALA A 201 -10.95 -17.08 -58.81
CA ALA A 201 -11.58 -15.96 -58.11
C ALA A 201 -11.70 -16.25 -56.62
N TRP A 202 -11.62 -15.21 -55.79
CA TRP A 202 -11.86 -15.27 -54.36
C TRP A 202 -12.32 -13.92 -53.84
N THR A 203 -12.87 -13.91 -52.63
CA THR A 203 -13.26 -12.71 -51.91
C THR A 203 -12.21 -12.40 -50.86
N ASN A 204 -11.58 -11.22 -50.96
CA ASN A 204 -10.72 -10.71 -49.91
C ASN A 204 -11.59 -10.15 -48.77
N PRO A 205 -11.32 -10.52 -47.50
CA PRO A 205 -11.96 -9.86 -46.38
C PRO A 205 -11.53 -8.39 -46.33
N ARG A 206 -12.48 -7.50 -46.00
CA ARG A 206 -12.19 -6.08 -45.79
C ARG A 206 -11.10 -5.93 -44.72
N GLN A 207 -10.04 -5.22 -45.05
CA GLN A 207 -9.07 -4.76 -44.06
C GLN A 207 -9.72 -3.58 -43.32
N HIS A 208 -9.81 -3.66 -42.00
CA HIS A 208 -10.33 -2.60 -41.13
C HIS A 208 -9.18 -1.72 -40.64
#